data_AF-A0AAJ0A3N9-F1
#
_entry.id   AF-A0AAJ0A3N9-F1
#
_cell.length_a   1.000
_cell.length_b   1.000
_cell.length_c   1.000
_cell.angle_alpha   90.00
_cell.angle_beta   90.00
_cell.angle_gamma   90.00
#
_symmetry.space_group_name_H-M   'P 1'
#
loop_
_entity.id
_entity.type
_entity.pdbx_description
1 polymer ?
#
loop_
_entity_poly.entity_id
_entity_poly.type
_entity_poly.pdbx_seq_one_letter_code
_entity_poly.pdbx_strand_id
1 'polypeptide(L)'
;VAAATFDQFNILKAEHPILADIASFQSAHINHLTPRTLDISAVQAAMREAGMAVKARIEGPPIRQCLILLRQTSFLALEEYVHFRTAIPELIKAGHKARFGEVEERGAAVTEQGKILYERLLQEAMALTANAEPEQVDRIAEDVFKQYPDTWTELRSKGLIHCEYFCIGKAPPGEAGQQLDALALERLIAQGVIEARPITYEDFLPFSAAGIFQSNLQSRDKDGRPLQMKHPEPDLLGFVEALEEEPVNIQSWYSLIQKRSLKAVAENLGMTAA
;
A
#
# COMPACT_ATOMS: atom_id res chain seq x y z
N VAL A 1 -18.77 21.43 -15.03
CA VAL A 1 -18.28 21.91 -16.36
C VAL A 1 -16.76 21.87 -16.32
N ALA A 2 -16.13 21.33 -17.35
CA ALA A 2 -14.67 21.30 -17.48
C ALA A 2 -14.08 22.71 -17.58
N ALA A 3 -12.83 22.87 -17.16
CA ALA A 3 -12.06 24.10 -17.36
C ALA A 3 -11.54 24.20 -18.81
N ALA A 4 -11.15 23.07 -19.39
CA ALA A 4 -10.72 22.96 -20.78
C ALA A 4 -11.89 22.92 -21.77
N THR A 5 -11.63 23.27 -23.03
CA THR A 5 -12.53 22.96 -24.15
C THR A 5 -12.48 21.47 -24.50
N PHE A 6 -13.44 20.99 -25.27
CA PHE A 6 -13.47 19.58 -25.70
C PHE A 6 -12.24 19.20 -26.53
N ASP A 7 -11.77 20.09 -27.40
CA ASP A 7 -10.58 19.86 -28.23
C ASP A 7 -9.30 19.78 -27.39
N GLN A 8 -9.14 20.70 -26.43
CA GLN A 8 -8.01 20.68 -25.48
C GLN A 8 -8.00 19.38 -24.67
N PHE A 9 -9.16 18.95 -24.17
CA PHE A 9 -9.29 17.69 -23.45
C PHE A 9 -8.85 16.50 -24.30
N ASN A 10 -9.27 16.43 -25.57
CA ASN A 10 -8.90 15.33 -26.46
C ASN A 10 -7.40 15.34 -26.83
N ILE A 11 -6.80 16.52 -26.99
CA ILE A 11 -5.34 16.65 -27.19
C ILE A 11 -4.59 16.08 -26.00
N LEU A 12 -4.94 16.49 -24.78
CA LEU A 12 -4.30 16.01 -23.55
C LEU A 12 -4.54 14.51 -23.34
N LYS A 13 -5.76 14.04 -23.59
CA LYS A 13 -6.13 12.62 -23.43
C LYS A 13 -5.39 11.72 -24.40
N ALA A 14 -5.15 12.18 -25.62
CA ALA A 14 -4.39 11.46 -26.63
C ALA A 14 -2.90 11.34 -26.27
N GLU A 15 -2.36 12.25 -25.45
CA GLU A 15 -1.02 12.15 -24.90
C GLU A 15 -0.99 11.23 -23.68
N HIS A 16 -1.81 11.52 -22.66
CA HIS A 16 -1.97 10.67 -21.49
C HIS A 16 -3.29 10.94 -20.77
N PRO A 17 -4.10 9.93 -20.40
CA PRO A 17 -5.38 10.17 -19.75
C PRO A 17 -5.28 10.91 -18.40
N ILE A 18 -4.21 10.69 -17.62
CA ILE A 18 -3.96 11.47 -16.38
C ILE A 18 -3.80 12.96 -16.67
N LEU A 19 -3.11 13.35 -17.76
CA LEU A 19 -2.93 14.76 -18.08
C LEU A 19 -4.28 15.42 -18.36
N ALA A 20 -5.16 14.74 -19.09
CA ALA A 20 -6.52 15.21 -19.28
C ALA A 20 -7.28 15.29 -17.95
N ASP A 21 -7.09 14.31 -17.06
CA ASP A 21 -7.77 14.28 -15.77
C ASP A 21 -7.33 15.37 -14.79
N ILE A 22 -6.06 15.75 -14.80
CA ILE A 22 -5.52 16.81 -13.93
C ILE A 22 -5.78 18.19 -14.53
N ALA A 23 -5.43 18.40 -15.80
CA ALA A 23 -5.39 19.75 -16.37
C ALA A 23 -6.74 20.25 -16.93
N SER A 24 -7.73 19.37 -17.11
CA SER A 24 -9.00 19.76 -17.76
C SER A 24 -10.12 20.16 -16.79
N PHE A 25 -9.92 19.99 -15.49
CA PHE A 25 -10.96 20.22 -14.47
C PHE A 25 -10.61 21.42 -13.58
N GLN A 26 -11.64 22.00 -12.96
CA GLN A 26 -11.49 23.24 -12.18
C GLN A 26 -10.74 23.04 -10.85
N SER A 27 -10.64 21.80 -10.37
CA SER A 27 -9.99 21.47 -9.10
C SER A 27 -9.46 20.05 -9.12
N ALA A 28 -8.58 19.76 -8.15
CA ALA A 28 -8.19 18.42 -7.78
C ALA A 28 -9.39 17.74 -7.10
N HIS A 29 -10.12 16.96 -7.89
CA HIS A 29 -11.25 16.19 -7.39
C HIS A 29 -10.75 14.91 -6.72
N ILE A 30 -11.57 14.32 -5.85
CA ILE A 30 -11.29 13.01 -5.25
C ILE A 30 -11.17 11.97 -6.37
N ASN A 31 -10.03 11.27 -6.44
CA ASN A 31 -9.84 10.15 -7.36
C ASN A 31 -10.61 8.93 -6.85
N HIS A 32 -10.40 8.58 -5.58
CA HIS A 32 -11.11 7.54 -4.84
C HIS A 32 -11.03 7.82 -3.33
N LEU A 33 -11.91 7.18 -2.54
CA LEU A 33 -11.81 7.06 -1.09
C LEU A 33 -11.80 5.57 -0.75
N THR A 34 -10.74 5.12 -0.10
CA THR A 34 -10.48 3.71 0.16
C THR A 34 -10.85 3.36 1.62
N PRO A 35 -11.93 2.62 1.88
CA PRO A 35 -12.21 2.10 3.22
C PRO A 35 -11.28 0.92 3.55
N ARG A 36 -10.98 0.78 4.85
CA ARG A 36 -10.27 -0.36 5.41
C ARG A 36 -11.22 -1.53 5.68
N THR A 37 -10.88 -2.72 5.20
CA THR A 37 -11.51 -4.00 5.58
C THR A 37 -10.56 -4.87 6.41
N LEU A 38 -11.13 -5.85 7.11
CA LEU A 38 -10.38 -6.88 7.84
C LEU A 38 -10.18 -8.17 7.01
N ASP A 39 -10.98 -8.35 5.95
CA ASP A 39 -10.85 -9.46 5.00
C ASP A 39 -11.17 -8.95 3.60
N ILE A 40 -10.14 -8.65 2.82
CA ILE A 40 -10.31 -8.19 1.44
C ILE A 40 -10.81 -9.28 0.49
N SER A 41 -10.56 -10.56 0.82
CA SER A 41 -10.98 -11.69 -0.01
C SER A 41 -12.50 -11.85 0.09
N ALA A 42 -13.05 -11.74 1.31
CA ALA A 42 -14.48 -11.74 1.56
C ALA A 42 -15.19 -10.56 0.87
N VAL A 43 -14.59 -9.36 0.95
CA VAL A 43 -15.13 -8.17 0.25
C VAL A 43 -15.12 -8.38 -1.27
N GLN A 44 -14.02 -8.86 -1.85
CA GLN A 44 -13.94 -9.10 -3.29
C GLN A 44 -14.98 -10.13 -3.75
N ALA A 45 -15.19 -11.21 -3.00
CA ALA A 45 -16.23 -12.21 -3.29
C ALA A 45 -17.63 -11.59 -3.25
N ALA A 46 -17.96 -10.84 -2.21
CA ALA A 46 -19.26 -10.18 -2.07
C ALA A 46 -19.52 -9.16 -3.19
N MET A 47 -18.50 -8.41 -3.60
CA MET A 47 -18.63 -7.47 -4.72
C MET A 47 -18.88 -8.20 -6.05
N ARG A 48 -18.22 -9.35 -6.29
CA ARG A 48 -18.47 -10.18 -7.48
C ARG A 48 -19.89 -10.75 -7.47
N GLU A 49 -20.35 -11.24 -6.34
CA GLU A 49 -21.73 -11.74 -6.16
C GLU A 49 -22.77 -10.64 -6.39
N ALA A 50 -22.46 -9.40 -6.00
CA ALA A 50 -23.28 -8.23 -6.27
C ALA A 50 -23.21 -7.73 -7.73
N GLY A 51 -22.45 -8.40 -8.60
CA GLY A 51 -22.30 -8.02 -10.02
C GLY A 51 -21.46 -6.77 -10.26
N MET A 52 -20.64 -6.35 -9.28
CA MET A 52 -19.74 -5.20 -9.45
C MET A 52 -18.58 -5.56 -10.37
N ALA A 53 -18.16 -4.62 -11.22
CA ALA A 53 -17.00 -4.77 -12.07
C ALA A 53 -15.69 -4.55 -11.27
N VAL A 54 -15.31 -5.56 -10.49
CA VAL A 54 -14.08 -5.60 -9.68
C VAL A 54 -12.94 -6.20 -10.48
N LYS A 55 -11.71 -5.70 -10.27
CA LYS A 55 -10.52 -6.34 -10.81
C LYS A 55 -10.39 -7.77 -10.29
N ALA A 56 -9.92 -8.67 -11.17
CA ALA A 56 -9.72 -10.07 -10.83
C ALA A 56 -8.63 -10.24 -9.75
N ARG A 57 -7.56 -9.42 -9.83
CA ARG A 57 -6.38 -9.53 -8.98
C ARG A 57 -6.45 -8.57 -7.78
N ILE A 58 -5.98 -9.07 -6.64
CA ILE A 58 -5.66 -8.26 -5.46
C ILE A 58 -4.17 -7.94 -5.53
N GLU A 59 -3.82 -6.66 -5.35
CA GLU A 59 -2.44 -6.21 -5.27
C GLU A 59 -1.91 -6.33 -3.83
N GLY A 60 -0.59 -6.47 -3.69
CA GLY A 60 0.07 -6.70 -2.40
C GLY A 60 0.50 -8.16 -2.21
N PRO A 61 0.90 -8.55 -0.99
CA PRO A 61 1.23 -9.93 -0.67
C PRO A 61 0.01 -10.86 -0.83
N PRO A 62 0.24 -12.17 -1.02
CA PRO A 62 -0.84 -13.16 -1.00
C PRO A 62 -1.51 -13.23 0.39
N ILE A 63 -2.54 -14.08 0.52
CA ILE A 63 -3.23 -14.30 1.80
C ILE A 63 -2.26 -14.89 2.82
N ARG A 64 -2.32 -14.38 4.06
CA ARG A 64 -1.41 -14.72 5.16
C ARG A 64 -2.15 -14.70 6.50
N GLN A 65 -1.68 -15.47 7.47
CA GLN A 65 -2.16 -15.39 8.86
C GLN A 65 -1.69 -14.09 9.52
N CYS A 66 -0.44 -13.71 9.26
CA CYS A 66 0.15 -12.46 9.72
C CYS A 66 0.30 -11.52 8.51
N LEU A 67 -0.72 -10.69 8.28
CA LEU A 67 -0.72 -9.71 7.20
C LEU A 67 0.46 -8.75 7.33
N ILE A 68 1.10 -8.42 6.21
CA ILE A 68 2.18 -7.43 6.10
C ILE A 68 1.83 -6.40 5.03
N LEU A 69 2.36 -5.19 5.16
CA LEU A 69 2.07 -4.08 4.24
C LEU A 69 0.55 -3.88 4.09
N LEU A 70 0.05 -3.81 2.87
CA LEU A 70 -1.37 -3.79 2.58
C LEU A 70 -1.70 -4.65 1.37
N ARG A 71 -2.97 -5.05 1.30
CA ARG A 71 -3.59 -5.68 0.13
C ARG A 71 -4.72 -4.79 -0.35
N GLN A 72 -4.88 -4.64 -1.66
CA GLN A 72 -5.88 -3.72 -2.23
C GLN A 72 -6.47 -4.24 -3.54
N THR A 73 -7.68 -3.81 -3.87
CA THR A 73 -8.29 -4.04 -5.19
C THR A 73 -9.22 -2.90 -5.56
N SER A 74 -9.46 -2.70 -6.85
CA SER A 74 -10.29 -1.61 -7.36
C SER A 74 -11.47 -2.11 -8.21
N PHE A 75 -12.46 -1.25 -8.37
CA PHE A 75 -13.70 -1.55 -9.08
C PHE A 75 -14.25 -0.32 -9.79
N LEU A 76 -15.05 -0.51 -10.84
CA LEU A 76 -15.79 0.59 -11.46
C LEU A 76 -16.95 1.01 -10.55
N ALA A 77 -16.90 2.24 -10.03
CA ALA A 77 -17.88 2.75 -9.08
C ALA A 77 -19.01 3.54 -9.78
N LEU A 78 -18.65 4.43 -10.71
CA LEU A 78 -19.61 5.29 -11.39
C LEU A 78 -19.08 5.71 -12.76
N GLU A 79 -19.99 5.87 -13.72
CA GLU A 79 -19.70 6.56 -14.98
C GLU A 79 -20.34 7.94 -14.96
N GLU A 80 -19.53 8.97 -15.18
CA GLU A 80 -19.97 10.36 -15.18
C GLU A 80 -19.77 10.99 -16.56
N TYR A 81 -20.69 11.88 -16.93
CA TYR A 81 -20.57 12.72 -18.11
C TYR A 81 -19.89 14.04 -17.79
N VAL A 82 -19.02 14.48 -18.69
CA VAL A 82 -18.37 15.78 -18.58
C VAL A 82 -19.05 16.78 -19.53
N HIS A 83 -19.17 18.03 -19.07
CA HIS A 83 -19.71 19.12 -19.89
C HIS A 83 -18.55 20.05 -20.26
N PHE A 84 -18.35 20.29 -21.55
CA PHE A 84 -17.27 21.09 -22.08
C PHE A 84 -17.77 22.42 -22.64
N ARG A 85 -16.99 23.48 -22.45
CA ARG A 85 -17.21 24.76 -23.11
C ARG A 85 -16.77 24.67 -24.56
N THR A 86 -17.50 25.36 -25.43
CA THR A 86 -17.17 25.51 -26.85
C THR A 86 -17.05 26.98 -27.22
N ALA A 87 -16.70 27.25 -28.48
CA ALA A 87 -16.69 28.61 -29.03
C ALA A 87 -18.10 29.24 -29.14
N ILE A 88 -19.17 28.44 -28.99
CA ILE A 88 -20.55 28.89 -28.93
C ILE A 88 -21.11 28.77 -27.50
N PRO A 89 -22.20 29.46 -27.14
CA PRO A 89 -22.71 29.51 -25.76
C PRO A 89 -23.19 28.17 -25.19
N GLU A 90 -23.32 27.14 -26.03
CA GLU A 90 -23.86 25.83 -25.65
C GLU A 90 -22.76 24.89 -25.13
N LEU A 91 -23.05 24.22 -24.02
CA LEU A 91 -22.18 23.20 -23.45
C LEU A 91 -22.36 21.89 -24.19
N ILE A 92 -21.27 21.30 -24.66
CA ILE A 92 -21.31 19.94 -25.19
C ILE A 92 -21.20 18.97 -24.01
N LYS A 93 -22.20 18.11 -23.85
CA LYS A 93 -22.11 16.90 -23.02
C LYS A 93 -21.30 15.86 -23.79
N ALA A 94 -20.04 15.68 -23.44
CA ALA A 94 -19.14 14.74 -24.10
C ALA A 94 -18.15 14.13 -23.12
N GLY A 95 -17.55 13.00 -23.50
CA GLY A 95 -16.62 12.25 -22.68
C GLY A 95 -17.31 11.40 -21.60
N HIS A 96 -16.79 10.19 -21.44
CA HIS A 96 -17.08 9.31 -20.30
C HIS A 96 -15.90 9.35 -19.35
N LYS A 97 -16.18 9.65 -18.07
CA LYS A 97 -15.21 9.50 -17.00
C LYS A 97 -15.64 8.34 -16.10
N ALA A 98 -14.86 7.27 -16.12
CA ALA A 98 -14.99 6.17 -15.17
C ALA A 98 -14.38 6.60 -13.83
N ARG A 99 -15.18 6.57 -12.78
CA ARG A 99 -14.74 6.69 -11.39
C ARG A 99 -14.49 5.29 -10.85
N PHE A 100 -13.30 5.07 -10.33
CA PHE A 100 -12.94 3.83 -9.70
C PHE A 100 -13.06 3.99 -8.20
N GLY A 101 -13.62 2.98 -7.54
CA GLY A 101 -13.50 2.80 -6.11
C GLY A 101 -12.37 1.83 -5.80
N GLU A 102 -11.93 1.84 -4.56
CA GLU A 102 -10.89 0.95 -4.05
C GLU A 102 -11.29 0.46 -2.66
N VAL A 103 -10.72 -0.68 -2.25
CA VAL A 103 -10.81 -1.19 -0.87
C VAL A 103 -9.44 -1.76 -0.49
N GLU A 104 -9.06 -1.60 0.78
CA GLU A 104 -7.75 -2.05 1.28
C GLU A 104 -7.85 -2.82 2.59
N GLU A 105 -6.89 -3.73 2.80
CA GLU A 105 -6.66 -4.49 4.02
C GLU A 105 -5.22 -4.20 4.47
N ARG A 106 -5.08 -3.63 5.68
CA ARG A 106 -3.78 -3.20 6.22
C ARG A 106 -3.25 -4.19 7.25
N GLY A 107 -2.03 -4.67 7.00
CA GLY A 107 -1.25 -5.53 7.87
C GLY A 107 -0.16 -4.78 8.63
N ALA A 108 0.89 -5.52 9.03
CA ALA A 108 2.01 -4.99 9.79
C ALA A 108 2.97 -4.15 8.93
N ALA A 109 3.45 -3.05 9.50
CA ALA A 109 4.56 -2.27 8.97
C ALA A 109 5.84 -3.11 8.99
N VAL A 110 6.45 -3.27 7.83
CA VAL A 110 7.70 -4.03 7.68
C VAL A 110 8.91 -3.13 7.90
N THR A 111 9.99 -3.70 8.42
CA THR A 111 11.30 -3.03 8.49
C THR A 111 11.96 -3.01 7.11
N GLU A 112 13.11 -2.35 6.99
CA GLU A 112 13.93 -2.41 5.78
C GLU A 112 14.30 -3.86 5.39
N GLN A 113 14.65 -4.71 6.36
CA GLN A 113 14.93 -6.12 6.10
C GLN A 113 13.67 -6.89 5.65
N GLY A 114 12.53 -6.58 6.27
CA GLY A 114 11.24 -7.13 5.86
C GLY A 114 10.83 -6.70 4.45
N LYS A 115 11.13 -5.45 4.06
CA LYS A 115 10.89 -4.91 2.72
C LYS A 115 11.80 -5.56 1.68
N ILE A 116 13.10 -5.69 1.93
CA ILE A 116 14.05 -6.38 1.04
C ILE A 116 13.60 -7.83 0.79
N LEU A 117 13.19 -8.54 1.84
CA LEU A 117 12.66 -9.89 1.70
C LEU A 117 11.37 -9.91 0.86
N TYR A 118 10.44 -8.99 1.12
CA TYR A 118 9.20 -8.84 0.35
C TYR A 118 9.47 -8.60 -1.13
N GLU A 119 10.35 -7.65 -1.46
CA GLU A 119 10.67 -7.28 -2.85
C GLU A 119 11.36 -8.43 -3.60
N ARG A 120 12.28 -9.15 -2.95
CA ARG A 120 12.90 -10.36 -3.52
C ARG A 120 11.86 -11.41 -3.89
N LEU A 121 10.95 -11.73 -2.95
CA LEU A 121 9.92 -12.74 -3.17
C LEU A 121 8.89 -12.30 -4.21
N LEU A 122 8.56 -11.01 -4.25
CA LEU A 122 7.69 -10.45 -5.28
C LEU A 122 8.33 -10.59 -6.67
N GLN A 123 9.62 -10.26 -6.81
CA GLN A 123 10.35 -10.43 -8.07
C GLN A 123 10.45 -11.90 -8.49
N GLU A 124 10.71 -12.80 -7.55
CA GLU A 124 10.74 -14.25 -7.79
C GLU A 124 9.38 -14.77 -8.27
N ALA A 125 8.28 -14.39 -7.60
CA ALA A 125 6.93 -14.74 -8.03
C ALA A 125 6.61 -14.16 -9.43
N MET A 126 6.95 -12.90 -9.68
CA MET A 126 6.75 -12.28 -11.01
C MET A 126 7.51 -13.04 -12.11
N ALA A 127 8.75 -13.42 -11.86
CA ALA A 127 9.56 -14.18 -12.83
C ALA A 127 8.95 -15.56 -13.14
N LEU A 128 8.41 -16.26 -12.13
CA LEU A 128 7.76 -17.56 -12.30
C LEU A 128 6.39 -17.45 -12.99
N THR A 129 5.68 -16.35 -12.78
CA THR A 129 4.33 -16.13 -13.36
C THR A 129 4.34 -15.57 -14.79
N ALA A 130 5.51 -15.19 -15.32
CA ALA A 130 5.62 -14.53 -16.63
C ALA A 130 4.99 -15.32 -17.81
N ASN A 131 4.91 -16.65 -17.70
CA ASN A 131 4.27 -17.53 -18.69
C ASN A 131 3.21 -18.45 -18.05
N ALA A 132 2.72 -18.12 -16.86
CA ALA A 132 1.74 -18.93 -16.15
C ALA A 132 0.31 -18.57 -16.58
N GLU A 133 -0.58 -19.56 -16.54
CA GLU A 133 -2.02 -19.32 -16.73
C GLU A 133 -2.59 -18.50 -15.55
N PRO A 134 -3.62 -17.67 -15.75
CA PRO A 134 -4.19 -16.81 -14.72
C PRO A 134 -4.55 -17.54 -13.42
N GLU A 135 -5.04 -18.79 -13.50
CA GLU A 135 -5.41 -19.59 -12.33
C GLU A 135 -4.21 -20.12 -11.52
N GLN A 136 -3.00 -20.04 -12.06
CA GLN A 136 -1.76 -20.49 -11.43
C GLN A 136 -1.00 -19.34 -10.73
N VAL A 137 -1.26 -18.09 -11.13
CA VAL A 137 -0.55 -16.90 -10.65
C VAL A 137 -0.63 -16.77 -9.13
N ASP A 138 -1.83 -16.88 -8.57
CA ASP A 138 -2.04 -16.74 -7.13
C ASP A 138 -1.37 -17.87 -6.34
N ARG A 139 -1.43 -19.11 -6.84
CA ARG A 139 -0.77 -20.27 -6.21
C ARG A 139 0.75 -20.14 -6.21
N ILE A 140 1.34 -19.68 -7.32
CA ILE A 140 2.79 -19.44 -7.40
C ILE A 140 3.20 -18.36 -6.41
N ALA A 141 2.43 -17.26 -6.32
CA ALA A 141 2.68 -16.20 -5.36
C ALA A 141 2.61 -16.73 -3.92
N GLU A 142 1.57 -17.49 -3.57
CA GLU A 142 1.43 -18.15 -2.26
C GLU A 142 2.61 -19.06 -1.94
N ASP A 143 3.03 -19.91 -2.90
CA ASP A 143 4.14 -20.84 -2.73
C ASP A 143 5.47 -20.14 -2.50
N VAL A 144 5.78 -19.10 -3.28
CA VAL A 144 7.00 -18.30 -3.10
C VAL A 144 6.99 -17.59 -1.74
N PHE A 145 5.84 -17.04 -1.33
CA PHE A 145 5.71 -16.30 -0.07
C PHE A 145 5.70 -17.17 1.19
N LYS A 146 5.70 -18.51 1.08
CA LYS A 146 6.01 -19.41 2.22
C LYS A 146 7.42 -19.16 2.78
N GLN A 147 8.33 -18.58 1.98
CA GLN A 147 9.65 -18.14 2.44
C GLN A 147 9.59 -16.93 3.41
N TYR A 148 8.46 -16.19 3.45
CA TYR A 148 8.24 -15.11 4.39
C TYR A 148 7.57 -15.68 5.65
N PRO A 149 8.17 -15.53 6.86
CA PRO A 149 7.61 -16.08 8.10
C PRO A 149 6.17 -15.62 8.36
N ASP A 150 5.27 -16.52 8.76
CA ASP A 150 3.84 -16.22 8.93
C ASP A 150 3.34 -16.37 10.37
N THR A 151 4.24 -16.15 11.33
CA THR A 151 3.90 -16.03 12.75
C THR A 151 4.47 -14.74 13.32
N TRP A 152 3.72 -14.06 14.20
CA TRP A 152 4.17 -12.82 14.83
C TRP A 152 5.51 -12.98 15.57
N THR A 153 5.74 -14.13 16.19
CA THR A 153 6.99 -14.45 16.90
C THR A 153 8.20 -14.51 15.97
N GLU A 154 8.10 -15.21 14.83
CA GLU A 154 9.21 -15.30 13.88
C GLU A 154 9.45 -13.97 13.17
N LEU A 155 8.38 -13.27 12.77
CA LEU A 155 8.45 -11.96 12.14
C LEU A 155 9.20 -10.95 13.03
N ARG A 156 8.84 -10.91 14.31
CA ARG A 156 9.46 -10.02 15.31
C ARG A 156 10.90 -10.41 15.62
N SER A 157 11.17 -11.68 15.91
CA SER A 157 12.51 -12.14 16.32
C SER A 157 13.55 -12.04 15.19
N LYS A 158 13.11 -12.13 13.92
CA LYS A 158 13.95 -11.87 12.74
C LYS A 158 14.01 -10.39 12.34
N GLY A 159 13.35 -9.49 13.09
CA GLY A 159 13.34 -8.06 12.81
C GLY A 159 12.70 -7.69 11.47
N LEU A 160 11.70 -8.44 11.00
CA LEU A 160 11.04 -8.23 9.71
C LEU A 160 9.87 -7.24 9.79
N ILE A 161 9.31 -7.04 10.98
CA ILE A 161 8.22 -6.09 11.23
C ILE A 161 8.57 -5.14 12.36
N HIS A 162 7.90 -3.99 12.37
CA HIS A 162 7.88 -3.11 13.53
C HIS A 162 6.80 -3.55 14.53
N CYS A 163 7.15 -3.53 15.81
CA CYS A 163 6.22 -3.82 16.90
C CYS A 163 6.22 -2.70 17.93
N GLU A 164 5.05 -2.47 18.51
CA GLU A 164 4.86 -1.69 19.72
C GLU A 164 4.78 -2.65 20.92
N TYR A 165 5.47 -2.30 22.00
CA TYR A 165 5.61 -3.16 23.18
C TYR A 165 4.85 -2.57 24.37
N PHE A 166 4.15 -3.44 25.09
CA PHE A 166 3.33 -3.09 26.25
C PHE A 166 3.69 -3.94 27.45
N CYS A 167 3.77 -3.32 28.62
CA CYS A 167 3.91 -4.05 29.88
C CYS A 167 2.50 -4.53 30.31
N ILE A 168 2.30 -5.84 30.36
CA ILE A 168 1.03 -6.47 30.73
C ILE A 168 1.11 -7.30 32.02
N GLY A 169 2.34 -7.52 32.53
CA GLY A 169 2.60 -8.23 33.77
C GLY A 169 3.50 -7.43 34.72
N LYS A 170 3.85 -8.05 35.86
CA LYS A 170 4.82 -7.46 36.79
C LYS A 170 6.23 -7.92 36.43
N ALA A 171 7.22 -7.07 36.72
CA ALA A 171 8.62 -7.43 36.60
C ALA A 171 8.93 -8.68 37.45
N PRO A 172 9.54 -9.73 36.85
CA PRO A 172 10.05 -10.86 37.62
C PRO A 172 11.08 -10.41 38.66
N PRO A 173 11.20 -11.12 39.81
CA PRO A 173 12.24 -10.83 40.80
C PRO A 173 13.64 -10.89 40.16
N GLY A 174 14.45 -9.86 40.38
CA GLY A 174 15.84 -9.80 39.90
C GLY A 174 16.06 -9.09 38.57
N GLU A 175 15.01 -8.69 37.85
CA GLU A 175 15.13 -7.94 36.58
C GLU A 175 15.39 -6.43 36.83
N ALA A 176 15.05 -5.90 38.00
CA ALA A 176 15.23 -4.50 38.34
C ALA A 176 16.71 -4.07 38.24
N GLY A 177 16.97 -2.97 37.53
CA GLY A 177 18.30 -2.44 37.27
C GLY A 177 19.08 -3.12 36.14
N GLN A 178 18.54 -4.20 35.54
CA GLN A 178 19.13 -4.83 34.36
C GLN A 178 18.77 -4.09 33.07
N GLN A 179 19.54 -4.34 32.00
CA GLN A 179 19.25 -3.80 30.67
C GLN A 179 18.23 -4.69 29.95
N LEU A 180 17.22 -4.07 29.33
CA LEU A 180 16.28 -4.75 28.45
C LEU A 180 16.92 -4.98 27.08
N ASP A 181 17.79 -5.98 27.00
CA ASP A 181 18.37 -6.45 25.74
C ASP A 181 17.40 -7.36 24.95
N ALA A 182 17.82 -7.80 23.77
CA ALA A 182 16.98 -8.65 22.91
C ALA A 182 16.63 -9.99 23.58
N LEU A 183 17.53 -10.59 24.34
CA LEU A 183 17.29 -11.89 24.99
C LEU A 183 16.32 -11.74 26.17
N ALA A 184 16.46 -10.67 26.96
CA ALA A 184 15.54 -10.32 28.03
C ALA A 184 14.15 -10.02 27.48
N LEU A 185 14.05 -9.25 26.39
CA LEU A 185 12.79 -8.96 25.71
C LEU A 185 12.06 -10.23 25.29
N GLU A 186 12.73 -11.16 24.60
CA GLU A 186 12.14 -12.44 24.19
C GLU A 186 11.66 -13.27 25.39
N ARG A 187 12.48 -13.36 26.45
CA ARG A 187 12.13 -14.08 27.68
C ARG A 187 10.88 -13.50 28.35
N LEU A 188 10.82 -12.18 28.49
CA LEU A 188 9.72 -11.49 29.15
C LEU A 188 8.42 -11.54 28.33
N ILE A 189 8.52 -11.61 27.00
CA ILE A 189 7.37 -11.87 26.13
C ILE A 189 6.88 -13.32 26.31
N ALA A 190 7.79 -14.30 26.31
CA ALA A 190 7.43 -15.71 26.54
C ALA A 190 6.80 -15.95 27.92
N GLN A 191 7.16 -15.14 28.93
CA GLN A 191 6.58 -15.17 30.27
C GLN A 191 5.24 -14.41 30.39
N GLY A 192 4.78 -13.73 29.34
CA GLY A 192 3.57 -12.92 29.39
C GLY A 192 3.70 -11.64 30.23
N VAL A 193 4.92 -11.15 30.43
CA VAL A 193 5.17 -9.86 31.11
C VAL A 193 5.08 -8.70 30.11
N ILE A 194 5.58 -8.92 28.89
CA ILE A 194 5.53 -7.97 27.78
C ILE A 194 4.65 -8.53 26.67
N GLU A 195 3.77 -7.71 26.12
CA GLU A 195 3.04 -7.99 24.88
C GLU A 195 3.69 -7.21 23.74
N ALA A 196 3.92 -7.88 22.61
CA ALA A 196 4.37 -7.22 21.38
C ALA A 196 3.22 -7.20 20.37
N ARG A 197 2.80 -6.01 19.96
CA ARG A 197 1.75 -5.80 18.96
C ARG A 197 2.35 -5.28 17.65
N PRO A 198 2.07 -5.89 16.50
CA PRO A 198 2.52 -5.37 15.21
C PRO A 198 1.99 -3.95 14.99
N ILE A 199 2.85 -3.03 14.52
CA ILE A 199 2.41 -1.68 14.14
C ILE A 199 1.68 -1.77 12.80
N THR A 200 0.51 -1.15 12.67
CA THR A 200 -0.23 -1.13 11.38
C THR A 200 0.57 -0.34 10.34
N TYR A 201 0.58 -0.84 9.10
CA TYR A 201 1.18 -0.14 7.97
C TYR A 201 0.26 0.99 7.48
N GLU A 202 0.72 2.23 7.63
CA GLU A 202 0.02 3.49 7.31
C GLU A 202 0.50 4.15 6.00
N ASP A 203 1.26 3.44 5.17
CA ASP A 203 1.75 3.95 3.87
C ASP A 203 1.15 3.13 2.71
N PHE A 204 1.70 3.25 1.50
CA PHE A 204 1.22 2.66 0.25
C PHE A 204 2.27 1.73 -0.38
N LEU A 205 1.81 0.74 -1.15
CA LEU A 205 2.74 -0.12 -1.88
C LEU A 205 3.53 0.72 -2.92
N PRO A 206 4.85 0.54 -3.04
CA PRO A 206 5.70 1.37 -3.90
C PRO A 206 5.33 1.33 -5.39
N PHE A 207 4.70 0.25 -5.87
CA PHE A 207 4.26 0.10 -7.27
C PHE A 207 2.75 0.34 -7.49
N SER A 208 2.00 0.63 -6.42
CA SER A 208 0.55 0.86 -6.49
C SER A 208 0.22 2.11 -7.31
N ALA A 209 0.90 3.23 -7.12
CA ALA A 209 0.57 4.46 -7.83
C ALA A 209 0.69 4.32 -9.37
N ALA A 210 1.82 3.83 -9.87
CA ALA A 210 2.03 3.65 -11.32
C ALA A 210 1.10 2.57 -11.90
N GLY A 211 0.84 1.50 -11.15
CA GLY A 211 -0.07 0.41 -11.53
C GLY A 211 -1.54 0.81 -11.53
N ILE A 212 -2.01 1.59 -10.55
CA ILE A 212 -3.38 2.13 -10.48
C ILE A 212 -3.64 3.02 -11.70
N PHE A 213 -2.68 3.87 -12.06
CA PHE A 213 -2.80 4.67 -13.28
C PHE A 213 -2.78 3.83 -14.55
N GLN A 214 -1.92 2.81 -14.66
CA GLN A 214 -1.87 1.94 -15.84
C GLN A 214 -3.02 0.92 -15.94
N SER A 215 -3.65 0.54 -14.83
CA SER A 215 -4.68 -0.50 -14.80
C SER A 215 -6.10 0.07 -14.77
N ASN A 216 -6.29 1.32 -14.32
CA ASN A 216 -7.54 2.06 -14.48
C ASN A 216 -7.64 2.73 -15.86
N LEU A 217 -6.51 2.91 -16.53
CA LEU A 217 -6.45 3.45 -17.88
C LEU A 217 -6.07 2.31 -18.81
N GLN A 218 -6.95 1.92 -19.74
CA GLN A 218 -6.55 1.10 -20.89
C GLN A 218 -5.63 1.93 -21.81
N SER A 219 -4.47 2.32 -21.28
CA SER A 219 -3.52 3.26 -21.86
C SER A 219 -2.77 2.57 -22.99
N ARG A 220 -3.45 2.51 -24.14
CA ARG A 220 -2.83 2.20 -25.42
C ARG A 220 -2.41 3.51 -26.06
N ASP A 221 -1.21 3.55 -26.63
CA ASP A 221 -0.81 4.62 -27.54
C ASP A 221 -1.71 4.63 -28.80
N LYS A 222 -1.48 5.58 -29.71
CA LYS A 222 -2.23 5.69 -30.98
C LYS A 222 -2.14 4.42 -31.85
N ASP A 223 -1.15 3.57 -31.60
CA ASP A 223 -0.88 2.32 -32.33
C ASP A 223 -1.34 1.07 -31.55
N GLY A 224 -2.06 1.22 -30.43
CA GLY A 224 -2.59 0.11 -29.66
C GLY A 224 -1.60 -0.55 -28.67
N ARG A 225 -0.40 0.00 -28.49
CA ARG A 225 0.64 -0.55 -27.60
C ARG A 225 0.51 -0.01 -26.18
N PRO A 226 0.84 -0.77 -25.13
CA PRO A 226 0.86 -0.24 -23.77
C PRO A 226 1.79 0.98 -23.70
N LEU A 227 1.32 2.09 -23.12
CA LEU A 227 2.18 3.25 -22.84
C LEU A 227 3.31 2.79 -21.90
N GLN A 228 4.50 2.58 -22.47
CA GLN A 228 5.70 2.28 -21.69
C GLN A 228 6.27 3.60 -21.16
N MET A 229 6.24 3.79 -19.85
CA MET A 229 7.08 4.80 -19.21
C MET A 229 8.54 4.36 -19.42
N LYS A 230 9.31 5.15 -20.17
CA LYS A 230 10.78 4.98 -20.25
C LYS A 230 11.31 5.12 -18.82
N HIS A 231 11.91 4.04 -18.29
CA HIS A 231 12.64 3.95 -17.01
C HIS A 231 12.43 5.15 -16.07
N PRO A 232 11.34 5.20 -15.30
CA PRO A 232 11.11 6.30 -14.38
C PRO A 232 12.18 6.28 -13.29
N GLU A 233 13.04 7.30 -13.25
CA GLU A 233 13.92 7.56 -12.12
C GLU A 233 13.20 8.44 -11.10
N PRO A 234 13.35 8.20 -9.79
CA PRO A 234 12.74 9.04 -8.77
C PRO A 234 13.38 10.43 -8.78
N ASP A 235 12.58 11.47 -9.00
CA ASP A 235 12.99 12.88 -8.86
C ASP A 235 12.62 13.42 -7.47
N LEU A 236 13.32 12.92 -6.44
CA LEU A 236 13.07 13.36 -5.07
C LEU A 236 13.42 14.85 -4.89
N LEU A 237 14.45 15.34 -5.59
CA LEU A 237 14.86 16.75 -5.50
C LEU A 237 13.78 17.68 -6.04
N GLY A 238 13.28 17.42 -7.24
CA GLY A 238 12.18 18.20 -7.82
C GLY A 238 10.90 18.10 -7.00
N PHE A 239 10.62 16.93 -6.41
CA PHE A 239 9.47 16.76 -5.51
C PHE A 239 9.59 17.59 -4.23
N VAL A 240 10.75 17.57 -3.56
CA VAL A 240 11.02 18.38 -2.36
C VAL A 240 10.99 19.87 -2.68
N GLU A 241 11.56 20.28 -3.81
CA GLU A 241 11.53 21.69 -4.26
C GLU A 241 10.09 22.17 -4.46
N ALA A 242 9.23 21.35 -5.09
CA ALA A 242 7.83 21.69 -5.30
C ALA A 242 6.98 21.61 -4.02
N LEU A 243 7.31 20.70 -3.10
CA LEU A 243 6.61 20.55 -1.81
C LEU A 243 7.01 21.62 -0.79
N GLU A 244 8.18 22.24 -0.97
CA GLU A 244 8.82 23.19 -0.05
C GLU A 244 9.15 22.60 1.33
N GLU A 245 9.12 21.27 1.46
CA GLU A 245 9.38 20.54 2.70
C GLU A 245 9.91 19.12 2.40
N GLU A 246 10.71 18.57 3.32
CA GLU A 246 11.17 17.18 3.24
C GLU A 246 10.06 16.20 3.66
N PRO A 247 9.71 15.20 2.82
CA PRO A 247 8.78 14.16 3.20
C PRO A 247 9.28 13.37 4.42
N VAL A 248 8.37 13.05 5.33
CA VAL A 248 8.69 12.22 6.49
C VAL A 248 9.15 10.83 6.02
N ASN A 249 10.30 10.39 6.51
CA ASN A 249 10.72 9.01 6.32
C ASN A 249 9.88 8.08 7.21
N ILE A 250 8.96 7.34 6.59
CA ILE A 250 8.04 6.47 7.32
C ILE A 250 8.74 5.34 8.09
N GLN A 251 9.87 4.82 7.58
CA GLN A 251 10.65 3.77 8.24
C GLN A 251 11.25 4.28 9.55
N SER A 252 11.75 5.52 9.53
CA SER A 252 12.20 6.22 10.74
C SER A 252 11.06 6.45 11.73
N TRP A 253 9.86 6.76 11.24
CA TRP A 253 8.67 6.95 12.07
C TRP A 253 8.24 5.67 12.80
N TYR A 254 8.09 4.54 12.10
CA TYR A 254 7.80 3.24 12.74
C TYR A 254 8.90 2.82 13.73
N SER A 255 10.17 3.01 13.34
CA SER A 255 11.31 2.75 14.22
C SER A 255 11.26 3.57 15.51
N LEU A 256 10.80 4.82 15.42
CA LEU A 256 10.66 5.70 16.57
C LEU A 256 9.55 5.23 17.51
N ILE A 257 8.40 4.82 16.99
CA ILE A 257 7.29 4.26 17.80
C ILE A 257 7.79 3.03 18.57
N GLN A 258 8.42 2.09 17.87
CA GLN A 258 8.98 0.89 18.48
C GLN A 258 9.98 1.24 19.60
N LYS A 259 10.96 2.11 19.32
CA LYS A 259 11.96 2.53 20.32
C LYS A 259 11.33 3.20 21.54
N ARG A 260 10.35 4.07 21.34
CA ARG A 260 9.63 4.73 22.44
C ARG A 260 8.89 3.71 23.30
N SER A 261 8.21 2.74 22.69
CA SER A 261 7.48 1.71 23.43
C SER A 261 8.41 0.79 24.23
N LEU A 262 9.57 0.40 23.68
CA LEU A 262 10.59 -0.37 24.39
C LEU A 262 11.15 0.40 25.59
N LYS A 263 11.42 1.70 25.41
CA LYS A 263 11.87 2.56 26.51
C LYS A 263 10.82 2.63 27.62
N ALA A 264 9.54 2.83 27.27
CA ALA A 264 8.45 2.87 28.23
C ALA A 264 8.31 1.52 28.98
N VAL A 265 8.46 0.39 28.29
CA VAL A 265 8.43 -0.94 28.92
C VAL A 265 9.61 -1.12 29.89
N ALA A 266 10.82 -0.73 29.49
CA ALA A 266 11.99 -0.81 30.37
C ALA A 266 11.77 0.01 31.64
N GLU A 267 11.31 1.26 31.52
CA GLU A 267 11.00 2.13 32.66
C GLU A 267 9.94 1.52 33.58
N ASN A 268 8.86 0.96 33.04
CA ASN A 268 7.80 0.31 33.83
C ASN A 268 8.28 -0.95 34.57
N LEU A 269 9.26 -1.66 34.02
CA LEU A 269 9.85 -2.85 34.64
C LEU A 269 11.01 -2.51 35.59
N GLY A 270 11.37 -1.23 35.74
CA GLY A 270 12.53 -0.80 36.51
C GLY A 270 13.86 -1.24 35.88
N MET A 271 13.87 -1.46 34.57
CA MET A 271 15.03 -1.82 33.75
C MET A 271 15.58 -0.60 33.00
N THR A 272 16.79 -0.70 32.46
CA THR A 272 17.34 0.29 31.54
C THR A 272 17.03 -0.10 30.09
N ALA A 273 16.64 0.87 29.25
CA ALA A 273 16.46 0.63 27.83
C ALA A 273 17.83 0.42 27.16
N ALA A 274 17.89 -0.50 26.19
CA ALA A 274 19.08 -0.70 25.36
C ALA A 274 19.28 0.39 24.31
#